data_AF-A0A934Q9U9-F1
#
_entry.id   AF-A0A934Q9U9-F1
#
_cell.length_a   1.000
_cell.length_b   1.000
_cell.length_c   1.000
_cell.angle_alpha   90.00
_cell.angle_beta   90.00
_cell.angle_gamma   90.00
#
_symmetry.space_group_name_H-M   'P 1'
#
loop_
_entity.id
_entity.type
_entity.pdbx_description
1 polymer ?
#
loop_
_entity_poly.entity_id
_entity_poly.type
_entity_poly.pdbx_seq_one_letter_code
_entity_poly.pdbx_strand_id
1 'polypeptide(L)'
;MPSYSFRCEAGCRYDAMYSMAEVPKTAECRVCGAEARRAVTAPHLSGAGSSAFKLVDSAARSAHEPQVVGSLPTAGPAKRQPVTRNPLHAKLPRP
;
A
#
# COMPACT_ATOMS: atom_id res chain seq x y z
N MET A 1 20.18 -0.37 13.81
CA MET A 1 20.91 -1.57 13.32
C MET A 1 20.17 -2.07 12.09
N PRO A 2 20.80 -2.08 10.90
CA PRO A 2 20.13 -2.46 9.64
C PRO A 2 19.79 -3.96 9.57
N SER A 3 18.76 -4.29 8.79
CA SER A 3 18.42 -5.66 8.43
C SER A 3 19.09 -6.04 7.10
N TYR A 4 19.55 -7.29 7.02
CA TYR A 4 20.14 -7.89 5.83
C TYR A 4 19.45 -9.22 5.52
N SER A 5 19.16 -9.46 4.25
CA SER A 5 18.58 -10.72 3.79
C SER A 5 19.65 -11.72 3.38
N PHE A 6 19.44 -12.99 3.72
CA PHE A 6 20.31 -14.11 3.36
C PHE A 6 19.51 -15.18 2.63
N ARG A 7 20.17 -15.90 1.71
CA ARG A 7 19.59 -17.01 0.95
C ARG A 7 20.55 -18.19 0.87
N CYS A 8 20.07 -19.38 1.21
CA CYS A 8 20.84 -20.62 1.05
C CYS A 8 20.60 -21.28 -0.30
N GLU A 9 21.43 -22.26 -0.65
CA GLU A 9 21.32 -23.03 -1.89
C GLU A 9 20.04 -23.89 -1.93
N ALA A 10 19.53 -24.31 -0.77
CA ALA A 10 18.22 -24.99 -0.64
C ALA A 10 17.02 -24.05 -0.88
N GLY A 11 17.24 -22.74 -1.08
CA GLY A 11 16.20 -21.78 -1.45
C GLY A 11 15.52 -21.06 -0.29
N CYS A 12 15.84 -21.37 0.97
CA CYS A 12 15.33 -20.66 2.14
C CYS A 12 15.83 -19.21 2.17
N ARG A 13 15.03 -18.30 2.73
CA ARG A 13 15.37 -16.89 2.94
C ARG A 13 15.07 -16.48 4.37
N TYR A 14 15.93 -15.64 4.94
CA TYR A 14 15.70 -15.06 6.26
C TYR A 14 16.40 -13.70 6.37
N ASP A 15 15.91 -12.86 7.28
CA ASP A 15 16.51 -11.58 7.60
C ASP A 15 17.23 -11.65 8.95
N ALA A 16 18.38 -10.97 9.02
CA ALA A 16 19.18 -10.86 10.23
C ALA A 16 19.70 -9.42 10.38
N MET A 17 19.75 -8.95 11.63
CA MET A 17 20.26 -7.62 11.94
C MET A 17 21.76 -7.70 12.21
N TYR A 18 22.54 -6.88 11.51
CA TYR A 18 23.98 -6.74 11.74
C TYR A 18 24.34 -5.26 11.80
N SER A 19 25.44 -4.92 12.46
CA SER A 19 26.05 -3.61 12.25
C SER A 19 26.55 -3.50 10.79
N MET A 20 26.64 -2.28 10.26
CA MET A 20 27.16 -2.10 8.89
C MET A 20 28.64 -2.55 8.76
N ALA A 21 29.39 -2.54 9.87
CA ALA A 21 30.81 -2.91 9.89
C ALA A 21 31.04 -4.42 10.00
N GLU A 22 30.11 -5.17 10.61
CA GLU A 22 30.32 -6.59 10.97
C GLU A 22 29.42 -7.53 10.17
N VAL A 23 28.72 -7.05 9.15
CA VAL A 23 27.84 -7.90 8.33
C VAL A 23 28.67 -8.94 7.55
N PRO A 24 28.46 -10.25 7.78
CA PRO A 24 29.24 -11.28 7.11
C PRO A 24 28.75 -11.49 5.66
N LYS A 25 29.63 -12.04 4.80
CA LYS A 25 29.28 -12.43 3.43
C LYS A 25 28.41 -13.69 3.41
N THR A 26 28.64 -14.60 4.35
CA THR A 26 27.90 -15.85 4.53
C THR A 26 27.54 -16.08 5.99
N ALA A 27 26.44 -16.80 6.23
CA ALA A 27 25.94 -17.13 7.55
C ALA A 27 25.21 -18.48 7.51
N GLU A 28 25.02 -19.11 8.66
CA GLU A 28 24.25 -20.35 8.75
C GLU A 28 22.76 -20.09 8.54
N CYS A 29 22.12 -20.88 7.68
CA CYS A 29 20.70 -20.75 7.43
C CYS A 29 19.88 -21.16 8.66
N ARG A 30 19.09 -20.22 9.19
CA ARG A 30 18.21 -20.44 10.36
C ARG A 30 17.05 -21.42 10.12
N VAL A 31 16.88 -21.89 8.89
CA VAL A 31 15.81 -22.83 8.50
C VAL A 31 16.35 -24.24 8.27
N CYS A 32 17.49 -24.39 7.61
CA CYS A 32 18.01 -25.69 7.18
C CYS A 32 19.47 -25.97 7.56
N GLY A 33 20.17 -25.04 8.22
CA GLY A 33 21.58 -25.20 8.61
C GLY A 33 22.61 -25.10 7.47
N ALA A 34 22.17 -25.03 6.21
CA ALA A 34 23.09 -24.86 5.07
C ALA A 34 23.76 -23.48 5.06
N GLU A 35 24.87 -23.34 4.35
CA GLU A 35 25.51 -22.05 4.14
C GLU A 35 24.58 -21.12 3.34
N ALA A 36 24.30 -19.93 3.88
CA ALA A 36 23.49 -18.89 3.25
C ALA A 36 24.36 -17.69 2.90
N ARG A 37 24.24 -17.21 1.65
CA ARG A 37 24.94 -16.02 1.17
C ARG A 37 24.08 -14.79 1.40
N ARG A 38 24.72 -13.66 1.69
CA ARG A 38 24.03 -12.37 1.75
C ARG A 38 23.40 -12.06 0.40
N ALA A 39 22.09 -11.90 0.38
CA ALA A 39 21.34 -11.53 -0.80
C ALA A 39 21.16 -10.02 -0.81
N VAL A 40 21.49 -9.38 -1.93
CA VAL A 40 21.02 -8.01 -2.20
C VAL A 40 19.57 -8.15 -2.67
N THR A 41 18.64 -8.08 -1.72
CA THR A 41 17.22 -8.03 -2.03
C THR A 41 16.86 -6.66 -2.58
N ALA A 42 15.85 -6.61 -3.44
CA ALA A 42 15.30 -5.34 -3.89
C ALA A 42 14.86 -4.54 -2.65
N PRO A 43 15.43 -3.36 -2.37
CA PRO A 43 15.10 -2.58 -1.19
C PRO A 43 13.65 -2.11 -1.31
N HIS A 44 12.71 -2.89 -0.78
CA HIS A 44 11.27 -2.63 -0.74
C HIS A 44 10.68 -1.92 -1.98
N LEU A 45 11.17 -2.23 -3.20
CA LEU A 45 10.73 -1.54 -4.41
C LEU A 45 9.23 -1.71 -4.67
N SER A 46 8.65 -2.81 -4.20
CA SER A 46 7.21 -3.07 -4.24
C SER A 46 6.39 -2.14 -3.33
N GLY A 47 7.01 -1.54 -2.31
CA GLY A 47 6.37 -0.61 -1.38
C GLY A 47 5.84 0.64 -2.07
N ALA A 48 6.50 1.09 -3.13
CA ALA A 48 6.07 2.23 -3.93
C ALA A 48 4.68 2.03 -4.59
N GLY A 49 4.27 0.78 -4.83
CA GLY A 49 2.96 0.46 -5.37
C GLY A 49 1.83 0.43 -4.34
N SER A 50 2.16 0.47 -3.03
CA SER A 50 1.18 0.32 -1.94
C SER A 50 0.25 1.54 -1.82
N SER A 51 -0.95 1.31 -1.28
CA SER A 51 -1.90 2.40 -0.97
C SER A 51 -1.32 3.40 0.03
N ALA A 52 -0.57 2.92 1.03
CA ALA A 52 0.10 3.76 2.02
C ALA A 52 1.13 4.69 1.38
N PHE A 53 1.99 4.17 0.49
CA PHE A 53 2.96 4.99 -0.23
C PHE A 53 2.27 6.02 -1.13
N LYS A 54 1.24 5.61 -1.89
CA LYS A 54 0.46 6.52 -2.75
C LYS A 54 -0.18 7.66 -1.95
N LEU A 55 -0.67 7.38 -0.73
CA LEU A 55 -1.24 8.41 0.14
C LEU A 55 -0.18 9.44 0.54
N VAL A 56 0.98 9.00 1.02
CA VAL A 56 2.09 9.88 1.40
C VAL A 56 2.57 10.73 0.22
N ASP A 57 2.76 10.10 -0.93
CA ASP A 57 3.17 10.77 -2.17
C ASP A 57 2.13 11.82 -2.63
N SER A 58 0.84 11.48 -2.59
CA SER A 58 -0.23 12.42 -2.93
C SER A 58 -0.30 13.62 -1.98
N ALA A 59 -0.07 13.40 -0.69
CA ALA A 59 -0.07 14.46 0.33
C ALA A 59 1.14 15.39 0.14
N ALA A 60 2.33 14.83 -0.10
CA ALA A 60 3.53 15.62 -0.40
C ALA A 60 3.35 16.47 -1.66
N ARG A 61 2.78 15.89 -2.74
CA ARG A 61 2.54 16.57 -4.01
C ARG A 61 1.56 17.75 -3.88
N SER A 62 0.57 17.64 -3.00
CA SER A 62 -0.48 18.65 -2.84
C SER A 62 0.03 20.06 -2.50
N ALA A 63 1.22 20.18 -1.90
CA ALA A 63 1.83 21.47 -1.57
C ALA A 63 2.26 22.30 -2.80
N HIS A 64 2.56 21.63 -3.93
CA HIS A 64 3.11 22.28 -5.12
C HIS A 64 2.28 22.00 -6.38
N GLU A 65 1.54 20.89 -6.40
CA GLU A 65 0.69 20.44 -7.51
C GLU A 65 -0.66 19.93 -6.97
N PRO A 66 -1.50 20.82 -6.39
CA PRO A 66 -2.81 20.42 -5.90
C PRO A 66 -3.72 19.95 -7.03
N GLN A 67 -4.41 18.83 -6.84
CA GLN A 67 -5.43 18.38 -7.80
C GLN A 67 -6.64 19.31 -7.74
N VAL A 68 -6.95 19.94 -8.87
CA VAL A 68 -8.18 20.73 -9.06
C VAL A 68 -9.25 19.83 -9.66
N VAL A 69 -10.33 19.58 -8.92
CA VAL A 69 -11.47 18.82 -9.42
C VAL A 69 -12.39 19.72 -10.25
N GLY A 70 -12.39 19.52 -11.58
CA GLY A 70 -13.24 20.28 -12.51
C GLY A 70 -14.68 19.78 -12.62
N SER A 71 -14.99 18.65 -12.00
CA SER A 71 -16.33 18.10 -11.91
C SER A 71 -16.43 17.22 -10.67
N LEU A 72 -17.65 17.08 -10.15
CA LEU A 72 -17.90 16.10 -9.10
C LEU A 72 -17.58 14.71 -9.64
N PRO A 73 -16.97 13.82 -8.84
CA PRO A 73 -16.80 12.43 -9.25
C PRO A 73 -18.17 11.91 -9.67
N THR A 74 -18.24 11.26 -10.84
CA THR A 74 -19.47 10.67 -11.35
C THR A 74 -20.05 9.83 -10.22
N ALA A 75 -21.11 10.34 -9.58
CA ALA A 75 -21.85 9.55 -8.64
C ALA A 75 -22.27 8.31 -9.43
N GLY A 76 -21.88 7.13 -8.96
CA GLY A 76 -22.35 5.87 -9.53
C GLY A 76 -23.88 5.94 -9.72
N PRO A 77 -24.46 5.08 -10.57
CA PRO A 77 -25.82 5.23 -11.10
C PRO A 77 -26.76 5.78 -10.03
N ALA A 78 -27.25 7.00 -10.25
CA ALA A 78 -28.05 7.72 -9.27
C ALA A 78 -29.15 6.77 -8.75
N LYS A 79 -29.11 6.46 -7.45
CA LYS A 79 -30.17 5.65 -6.84
C LYS A 79 -31.47 6.40 -7.11
N ARG A 80 -32.34 5.81 -7.93
CA ARG A 80 -33.67 6.36 -8.20
C ARG A 80 -34.35 6.56 -6.86
N GLN A 81 -34.68 7.79 -6.52
CA GLN A 81 -35.44 8.08 -5.31
C GLN A 81 -36.79 7.36 -5.42
N PRO A 82 -37.20 6.57 -4.43
CA PRO A 82 -38.47 5.88 -4.48
C PRO A 82 -39.60 6.91 -4.51
N VAL A 83 -40.41 6.86 -5.58
CA VAL A 83 -41.61 7.70 -5.68
C VAL A 83 -42.65 7.13 -4.71
N THR A 84 -42.97 7.90 -3.67
CA THR A 84 -44.05 7.53 -2.75
C THR A 84 -45.40 7.83 -3.41
N ARG A 85 -46.31 6.84 -3.43
CA ARG A 85 -47.67 6.95 -3.97
C ARG A 85 -48.71 7.19 -2.88
N ASN A 86 -48.33 7.88 -1.81
CA ASN A 86 -49.23 8.12 -0.69
C ASN A 86 -50.36 9.08 -1.12
N PRO A 87 -51.65 8.67 -1.01
CA PRO A 87 -52.78 9.52 -1.41
C PRO A 87 -52.87 10.83 -0.61
N LEU A 88 -52.26 10.89 0.59
CA LEU A 88 -52.19 12.11 1.40
C LEU A 88 -51.38 13.24 0.74
N HIS A 89 -50.52 12.93 -0.24
CA HIS A 89 -49.80 13.95 -1.00
C HIS A 89 -50.73 14.92 -1.74
N ALA A 90 -51.96 14.50 -2.06
CA ALA A 90 -52.96 15.37 -2.69
C ALA A 90 -53.43 16.53 -1.79
N LYS A 91 -53.18 16.44 -0.47
CA LYS A 91 -53.54 17.46 0.52
C LYS A 91 -52.42 18.48 0.78
N LEU A 92 -51.24 18.31 0.20
CA LEU A 92 -50.14 19.25 0.37
C LEU A 92 -50.45 20.55 -0.39
N PRO A 93 -50.09 21.72 0.16
CA PRO A 93 -50.16 22.99 -0.56
C PRO A 93 -49.37 22.87 -1.87
N ARG A 94 -49.99 23.22 -2.98
CA ARG A 94 -49.31 23.23 -4.28
C ARG A 94 -48.52 24.54 -4.42
N PRO A 95 -47.27 24.50 -4.91
CA PRO A 95 -46.53 25.70 -5.28
C PRO A 95 -47.19 26.42 -6.46
#